data_AF-A0A7X9HR04-F1
#
_entry.id   AF-A0A7X9HR04-F1
#
_cell.length_a   1.000
_cell.length_b   1.000
_cell.length_c   1.000
_cell.angle_alpha   90.00
_cell.angle_beta   90.00
_cell.angle_gamma   90.00
#
_symmetry.space_group_name_H-M   'P 1'
#
loop_
_entity.id
_entity.type
_entity.pdbx_description
1 polymer ?
#
loop_
_entity_poly.entity_id
_entity_poly.type
_entity_poly.pdbx_seq_one_letter_code
_entity_poly.pdbx_strand_id
1 'polypeptide(L)'
;MSEDLSVFSSVEVKEIVQDMCNLLSQRRLAFLLGAGCSRCAGLPLMPGLTKNVLENTILSEETKNILKKICESFAGAQNPTIEDYMSEIIDLLSISERRTRRGANQSRVFLVDQQIDASELQIALNEIKNAISSAIGIIDVDVTTHQQFIRAIHSKLQAGKPTRCVDYFILNYDTLIEDALGLECVLYCDGFNGAATGWWNPEIFQLENRAARVFKIHGSIDWCYLK
;
A
#
# COMPACT_ATOMS: atom_id res chain seq x y z
N MET A 1 -24.85 -2.18 -3.40
CA MET A 1 -25.14 -3.00 -4.59
C MET A 1 -26.38 -3.82 -4.31
N SER A 2 -27.30 -3.99 -5.25
CA SER A 2 -28.39 -4.97 -5.09
C SER A 2 -27.77 -6.36 -5.09
N GLU A 3 -27.86 -7.06 -3.96
CA GLU A 3 -27.35 -8.43 -3.78
C GLU A 3 -28.27 -9.43 -4.52
N ASP A 4 -28.30 -9.37 -5.84
CA ASP A 4 -28.85 -10.47 -6.62
C ASP A 4 -27.86 -11.64 -6.58
N LEU A 5 -28.00 -12.46 -5.54
CA LEU A 5 -27.23 -13.68 -5.35
C LEU A 5 -27.78 -14.85 -6.18
N SER A 6 -28.74 -14.60 -7.10
CA SER A 6 -29.34 -15.66 -7.92
C SER A 6 -28.31 -16.39 -8.79
N VAL A 7 -27.20 -15.74 -9.14
CA VAL A 7 -26.06 -16.36 -9.84
C VAL A 7 -25.44 -17.53 -9.05
N PHE A 8 -25.56 -17.52 -7.72
CA PHE A 8 -25.10 -18.60 -6.84
C PHE A 8 -26.14 -19.72 -6.65
N SER A 9 -27.25 -19.68 -7.39
CA SER A 9 -28.34 -20.66 -7.24
C SER A 9 -28.13 -21.95 -8.02
N SER A 10 -27.33 -21.90 -9.10
CA SER A 10 -27.04 -23.09 -9.92
C SER A 10 -26.25 -24.12 -9.13
N VAL A 11 -26.42 -25.39 -9.49
CA VAL A 11 -25.73 -26.50 -8.80
C VAL A 11 -24.22 -26.36 -8.97
N GLU A 12 -23.74 -26.05 -10.17
CA GLU A 12 -22.29 -25.92 -10.42
C GLU A 12 -21.66 -24.79 -9.59
N VAL A 13 -22.33 -23.64 -9.47
CA VAL A 13 -21.79 -22.51 -8.71
C VAL A 13 -21.83 -22.81 -7.20
N LYS A 14 -22.83 -23.54 -6.71
CA LYS A 14 -22.87 -23.99 -5.30
C LYS A 14 -21.71 -24.92 -4.96
N GLU A 15 -21.39 -25.85 -5.85
CA GLU A 15 -20.23 -26.75 -5.69
C GLU A 15 -18.93 -25.93 -5.61
N ILE A 16 -18.73 -24.98 -6.53
CA ILE A 16 -17.55 -24.09 -6.52
C ILE A 16 -17.46 -23.28 -5.22
N VAL A 17 -18.58 -22.71 -4.74
CA VAL A 17 -18.62 -21.95 -3.48
C VAL A 17 -18.27 -22.86 -2.30
N GLN A 18 -18.79 -24.09 -2.27
CA GLN A 18 -18.48 -25.03 -1.21
C GLN A 18 -17.01 -25.44 -1.22
N ASP A 19 -16.42 -25.66 -2.39
CA ASP A 19 -14.99 -25.95 -2.55
C ASP A 19 -14.13 -24.77 -2.10
N MET A 20 -14.51 -23.54 -2.43
CA MET A 20 -13.87 -22.34 -1.89
C MET A 20 -13.99 -22.28 -0.37
N CYS A 21 -15.16 -22.54 0.23
CA CYS A 21 -15.31 -22.58 1.68
C CYS A 21 -14.40 -23.64 2.33
N ASN A 22 -14.27 -24.81 1.70
CA ASN A 22 -13.40 -25.89 2.16
C ASN A 22 -11.91 -25.49 2.08
N LEU A 23 -11.50 -24.83 1.00
CA LEU A 23 -10.15 -24.30 0.81
C LEU A 23 -9.83 -23.20 1.83
N LEU A 24 -10.74 -22.23 1.98
CA LEU A 24 -10.61 -21.12 2.92
C LEU A 24 -10.74 -21.56 4.38
N SER A 25 -11.13 -22.80 4.65
CA SER A 25 -11.18 -23.41 5.97
C SER A 25 -9.89 -24.16 6.37
N GLN A 26 -8.91 -24.25 5.46
CA GLN A 26 -7.68 -25.00 5.71
C GLN A 26 -6.83 -24.36 6.81
N ARG A 27 -6.07 -25.19 7.53
CA ARG A 27 -5.34 -24.74 8.73
C ARG A 27 -4.23 -23.72 8.44
N ARG A 28 -3.63 -23.81 7.25
CA ARG A 28 -2.62 -22.86 6.75
C ARG A 28 -3.26 -22.05 5.63
N LEU A 29 -3.47 -20.77 5.88
CA LEU A 29 -4.12 -19.88 4.94
C LEU A 29 -3.30 -18.60 4.82
N ALA A 30 -3.03 -18.21 3.58
CA ALA A 30 -2.36 -16.98 3.24
C ALA A 30 -3.10 -16.28 2.11
N PHE A 31 -3.14 -14.96 2.16
CA PHE A 31 -3.67 -14.10 1.11
C PHE A 31 -2.57 -13.19 0.59
N LEU A 32 -2.53 -12.99 -0.72
CA LEU A 32 -1.74 -11.95 -1.37
C LEU A 32 -2.71 -10.95 -1.99
N LEU A 33 -2.72 -9.73 -1.46
CA LEU A 33 -3.69 -8.69 -1.83
C LEU A 33 -2.98 -7.53 -2.52
N GLY A 34 -3.52 -7.13 -3.67
CA GLY A 34 -3.07 -6.00 -4.46
C GLY A 34 -4.12 -4.89 -4.55
N ALA A 35 -3.80 -3.80 -5.26
CA ALA A 35 -4.60 -2.57 -5.22
C ALA A 35 -6.04 -2.76 -5.74
N GLY A 36 -6.26 -3.79 -6.56
CA GLY A 36 -7.58 -4.20 -7.02
C GLY A 36 -8.55 -4.56 -5.89
N CYS A 37 -8.05 -5.09 -4.77
CA CYS A 37 -8.87 -5.44 -3.61
C CYS A 37 -9.41 -4.19 -2.90
N SER A 38 -8.67 -3.09 -2.91
CA SER A 38 -9.06 -1.83 -2.26
C SER A 38 -9.93 -0.94 -3.15
N ARG A 39 -10.04 -1.23 -4.45
CA ARG A 39 -10.84 -0.43 -5.40
C ARG A 39 -12.31 -0.37 -5.02
N CYS A 40 -12.88 -1.46 -4.50
CA CYS A 40 -14.28 -1.49 -4.09
C CYS A 40 -14.57 -0.57 -2.89
N ALA A 41 -13.54 -0.21 -2.11
CA ALA A 41 -13.64 0.71 -1.01
C ALA A 41 -13.52 2.19 -1.44
N GLY A 42 -13.31 2.46 -2.73
CA GLY A 42 -13.17 3.81 -3.26
C GLY A 42 -11.72 4.26 -3.47
N LEU A 43 -10.73 3.40 -3.17
CA LEU A 43 -9.33 3.74 -3.38
C LEU A 43 -8.90 3.62 -4.85
N PRO A 44 -8.02 4.51 -5.34
CA PRO A 44 -7.61 4.51 -6.73
C PRO A 44 -6.67 3.35 -7.05
N LEU A 45 -6.75 2.83 -8.27
CA LEU A 45 -5.68 2.01 -8.86
C LEU A 45 -4.50 2.89 -9.24
N MET A 46 -3.34 2.28 -9.55
CA MET A 46 -2.10 3.00 -9.85
C MET A 46 -2.23 4.12 -10.91
N PRO A 47 -2.96 3.96 -12.03
CA PRO A 47 -3.15 5.06 -12.97
C PRO A 47 -3.95 6.24 -12.38
N GLY A 48 -4.97 5.94 -11.57
CA GLY A 48 -5.76 6.96 -10.87
C GLY A 48 -4.96 7.65 -9.78
N LEU A 49 -4.17 6.90 -9.02
CA LEU A 49 -3.27 7.44 -8.00
C LEU A 49 -2.24 8.37 -8.63
N THR A 50 -1.62 7.93 -9.73
CA THR A 50 -0.64 8.73 -10.48
C THR A 50 -1.25 10.05 -10.93
N LYS A 51 -2.45 10.02 -11.52
CA LYS A 51 -3.18 11.23 -11.90
C LYS A 51 -3.44 12.14 -10.69
N ASN A 52 -4.00 11.60 -9.61
CA ASN A 52 -4.34 12.36 -8.41
C ASN A 52 -3.12 13.04 -7.78
N VAL A 53 -1.95 12.38 -7.80
CA VAL A 53 -0.70 12.95 -7.28
C VAL A 53 -0.19 14.08 -8.17
N LEU A 54 -0.16 13.88 -9.49
CA LEU A 54 0.30 14.91 -10.44
C LEU A 54 -0.56 16.18 -10.41
N GLU A 55 -1.85 16.05 -10.10
CA GLU A 55 -2.81 17.16 -9.99
C GLU A 55 -2.92 17.72 -8.55
N ASN A 56 -2.18 17.18 -7.58
CA ASN A 56 -2.33 17.53 -6.17
C ASN A 56 -1.81 18.95 -5.87
N THR A 57 -2.64 19.75 -5.19
CA THR A 57 -2.35 21.16 -4.86
C THR A 57 -1.32 21.34 -3.74
N ILE A 58 -0.99 20.28 -3.00
CA ILE A 58 0.04 20.32 -1.94
C ILE A 58 1.44 20.43 -2.53
N LEU A 59 1.63 20.01 -3.79
CA LEU A 59 2.93 20.07 -4.46
C LEU A 59 3.31 21.53 -4.73
N SER A 60 4.55 21.90 -4.36
CA SER A 60 5.15 23.17 -4.73
C SER A 60 5.36 23.26 -6.25
N GLU A 61 5.50 24.49 -6.78
CA GLU A 61 5.78 24.69 -8.21
C GLU A 61 7.14 24.10 -8.61
N GLU A 62 8.11 24.12 -7.70
CA GLU A 62 9.41 23.48 -7.85
C GLU A 62 9.25 21.95 -8.01
N THR A 63 8.51 21.29 -7.12
CA THR A 63 8.24 19.85 -7.21
C THR A 63 7.45 19.48 -8.46
N LYS A 64 6.45 20.28 -8.84
CA LYS A 64 5.71 20.07 -10.10
C LYS A 64 6.62 20.16 -11.31
N ASN A 65 7.56 21.12 -11.33
CA ASN A 65 8.52 21.24 -12.41
C ASN A 65 9.49 20.05 -12.47
N ILE A 66 9.97 19.55 -11.30
CA ILE A 66 10.78 18.33 -11.23
C ILE A 66 9.99 17.14 -11.78
N LEU A 67 8.77 16.92 -11.30
CA LEU A 67 7.89 15.84 -11.78
C LEU A 67 7.64 15.92 -13.28
N LYS A 68 7.39 17.11 -13.82
CA LYS A 68 7.19 17.30 -15.26
C LYS A 68 8.41 16.83 -16.05
N LYS A 69 9.62 17.20 -15.65
CA LYS A 69 10.86 16.78 -16.32
C LYS A 69 11.15 15.29 -16.18
N ILE A 70 10.80 14.70 -15.03
CA ILE A 70 10.83 13.25 -14.85
C ILE A 70 9.84 12.61 -15.84
N CYS A 71 8.58 13.05 -15.90
CA CYS A 71 7.60 12.54 -16.86
C CYS A 71 8.09 12.64 -18.32
N GLU A 72 8.73 13.74 -18.70
CA GLU A 72 9.35 13.92 -20.02
C GLU A 72 10.45 12.89 -20.30
N SER A 73 11.21 12.49 -19.27
CA SER A 73 12.24 11.46 -19.38
C SER A 73 11.67 10.06 -19.63
N PHE A 74 10.40 9.83 -19.31
CA PHE A 74 9.66 8.60 -19.60
C PHE A 74 8.86 8.67 -20.91
N ALA A 75 9.11 9.66 -21.78
CA ALA A 75 8.43 9.76 -23.08
C ALA A 75 8.62 8.48 -23.92
N GLY A 76 7.50 7.85 -24.31
CA GLY A 76 7.49 6.59 -25.06
C GLY A 76 7.37 5.33 -24.20
N ALA A 77 7.46 5.44 -22.88
CA ALA A 77 7.17 4.33 -21.96
C ALA A 77 5.67 3.99 -21.96
N GLN A 78 5.36 2.72 -21.72
CA GLN A 78 3.96 2.28 -21.55
C GLN A 78 3.51 2.52 -20.12
N ASN A 79 2.48 3.35 -19.94
CA ASN A 79 1.79 3.59 -18.67
C ASN A 79 2.71 3.81 -17.45
N PRO A 80 3.68 4.75 -17.51
CA PRO A 80 4.51 5.06 -16.35
C PRO A 80 3.66 5.55 -15.18
N THR A 81 4.07 5.17 -13.98
CA THR A 81 3.33 5.39 -12.73
C THR A 81 4.11 6.32 -11.81
N ILE A 82 3.44 6.80 -10.75
CA ILE A 82 4.11 7.60 -9.73
C ILE A 82 5.27 6.86 -9.05
N GLU A 83 5.23 5.53 -8.96
CA GLU A 83 6.32 4.72 -8.40
C GLU A 83 7.56 4.75 -9.29
N ASP A 84 7.38 4.71 -10.61
CA ASP A 84 8.49 4.84 -11.57
C ASP A 84 9.15 6.21 -11.43
N TYR A 85 8.35 7.27 -11.33
CA TYR A 85 8.85 8.64 -11.15
C TYR A 85 9.58 8.82 -9.81
N MET A 86 9.06 8.25 -8.73
CA MET A 86 9.72 8.27 -7.43
C MET A 86 11.03 7.49 -7.44
N SER A 87 11.07 6.35 -8.14
CA SER A 87 12.29 5.54 -8.28
C SER A 87 13.39 6.32 -9.00
N GLU A 88 13.06 7.01 -10.10
CA GLU A 88 14.01 7.89 -10.81
C GLU A 88 14.52 9.02 -9.89
N ILE A 89 13.64 9.67 -9.12
CA ILE A 89 14.04 10.71 -8.15
C ILE A 89 14.98 10.14 -7.08
N ILE A 90 14.72 8.93 -6.57
CA ILE A 90 15.56 8.26 -5.56
C ILE A 90 16.95 7.95 -6.12
N ASP A 91 17.03 7.50 -7.37
CA ASP A 91 18.30 7.21 -8.03
C ASP A 91 19.13 8.49 -8.21
N LEU A 92 18.50 9.55 -8.71
CA LEU A 92 19.11 10.88 -8.84
C LEU A 92 19.58 11.44 -7.49
N LEU A 93 18.76 11.29 -6.44
CA LEU A 93 19.08 11.71 -5.08
C LEU A 93 20.31 10.94 -4.57
N SER A 94 20.32 9.62 -4.73
CA SER A 94 21.42 8.74 -4.33
C SER A 94 22.74 9.10 -5.02
N ILE A 95 22.67 9.51 -6.30
CA ILE A 95 23.85 10.01 -7.03
C ILE A 95 24.32 11.34 -6.42
N SER A 96 23.42 12.31 -6.22
CA SER A 96 23.78 13.63 -5.69
C SER A 96 24.36 13.54 -4.27
N GLU A 97 23.72 12.78 -3.37
CA GLU A 97 24.20 12.60 -2.00
C GLU A 97 25.60 11.97 -1.95
N ARG A 98 25.84 10.95 -2.78
CA ARG A 98 27.16 10.28 -2.85
C ARG A 98 28.25 11.24 -3.31
N ARG A 99 27.96 12.09 -4.31
CA ARG A 99 28.92 13.10 -4.81
C ARG A 99 29.21 14.17 -3.77
N THR A 100 28.17 14.68 -3.10
CA THR A 100 28.29 15.63 -1.99
C THR A 100 29.14 15.06 -0.85
N ARG A 101 28.86 13.83 -0.41
CA ARG A 101 29.60 13.16 0.67
C ARG A 101 31.09 12.97 0.37
N ARG A 102 31.45 12.82 -0.91
CA ARG A 102 32.84 12.64 -1.36
C ARG A 102 33.55 13.97 -1.68
N GLY A 103 32.87 15.11 -1.56
CA GLY A 103 33.44 16.41 -1.91
C GLY A 103 33.70 16.58 -3.41
N ALA A 104 32.90 15.94 -4.27
CA ALA A 104 33.04 16.08 -5.71
C ALA A 104 32.66 17.50 -6.16
N ASN A 105 33.42 18.07 -7.10
CA ASN A 105 33.14 19.40 -7.65
C ASN A 105 31.76 19.51 -8.32
N GLN A 106 31.22 18.39 -8.81
CA GLN A 106 29.90 18.31 -9.43
C GLN A 106 28.92 17.55 -8.52
N SER A 107 28.50 18.17 -7.42
CA SER A 107 27.55 17.57 -6.46
C SER A 107 26.11 17.50 -6.96
N ARG A 108 25.73 18.38 -7.90
CA ARG A 108 24.41 18.39 -8.54
C ARG A 108 24.27 17.32 -9.61
N VAL A 109 23.02 16.89 -9.83
CA VAL A 109 22.63 16.00 -10.93
C VAL A 109 21.92 16.79 -12.01
N PHE A 110 22.00 16.30 -13.24
CA PHE A 110 21.27 16.88 -14.37
C PHE A 110 19.95 16.14 -14.53
N LEU A 111 18.85 16.89 -14.58
CA LEU A 111 17.53 16.43 -14.96
C LEU A 111 17.12 17.19 -16.21
N VAL A 112 17.15 16.52 -17.36
CA VAL A 112 16.96 17.07 -18.71
C VAL A 112 17.93 18.23 -18.99
N ASP A 113 17.56 19.46 -18.64
CA ASP A 113 18.30 20.70 -18.87
C ASP A 113 18.63 21.48 -17.58
N GLN A 114 18.21 20.98 -16.42
CA GLN A 114 18.37 21.65 -15.12
C GLN A 114 19.33 20.90 -14.21
N GLN A 115 20.16 21.65 -13.49
CA GLN A 115 20.92 21.11 -12.37
C GLN A 115 20.11 21.17 -11.09
N ILE A 116 20.00 20.04 -10.40
CA ILE A 116 19.23 19.89 -9.17
C ILE A 116 20.17 19.30 -8.10
N ASP A 117 20.07 19.81 -6.87
CA ASP A 117 20.78 19.24 -5.73
C ASP A 117 19.96 18.23 -4.91
N ALA A 118 20.65 17.53 -4.00
CA ALA A 118 20.04 16.52 -3.14
C ALA A 118 18.91 17.07 -2.26
N SER A 119 18.99 18.34 -1.83
CA SER A 119 17.96 18.91 -0.97
C SER A 119 16.66 19.12 -1.74
N GLU A 120 16.74 19.64 -2.96
CA GLU A 120 15.59 19.83 -3.84
C GLU A 120 14.90 18.49 -4.16
N LEU A 121 15.68 17.45 -4.50
CA LEU A 121 15.13 16.10 -4.76
C LEU A 121 14.49 15.49 -3.50
N GLN A 122 15.09 15.70 -2.34
CA GLN A 122 14.55 15.20 -1.07
C GLN A 122 13.24 15.89 -0.69
N ILE A 123 13.13 17.21 -0.92
CA ILE A 123 11.89 17.97 -0.73
C ILE A 123 10.81 17.44 -1.68
N ALA A 124 11.12 17.32 -2.98
CA ALA A 124 10.19 16.80 -3.97
C ALA A 124 9.68 15.40 -3.61
N LEU A 125 10.58 14.50 -3.20
CA LEU A 125 10.21 13.14 -2.79
C LEU A 125 9.28 13.14 -1.57
N ASN A 126 9.51 14.02 -0.60
CA ASN A 126 8.65 14.14 0.59
C ASN A 126 7.27 14.73 0.24
N GLU A 127 7.22 15.75 -0.60
CA GLU A 127 5.96 16.32 -1.09
C GLU A 127 5.14 15.31 -1.88
N ILE A 128 5.78 14.50 -2.74
CA ILE A 128 5.12 13.42 -3.47
C ILE A 128 4.55 12.36 -2.53
N LYS A 129 5.32 11.93 -1.52
CA LYS A 129 4.83 10.98 -0.50
C LYS A 129 3.63 11.54 0.27
N ASN A 130 3.66 12.82 0.63
CA ASN A 130 2.54 13.49 1.28
C ASN A 130 1.33 13.59 0.35
N ALA A 131 1.54 13.85 -0.95
CA ALA A 131 0.46 13.87 -1.94
C ALA A 131 -0.16 12.47 -2.14
N ILE A 132 0.63 11.40 -2.10
CA ILE A 132 0.12 10.01 -2.11
C ILE A 132 -0.71 9.73 -0.86
N SER A 133 -0.17 10.05 0.32
CA SER A 133 -0.87 9.88 1.60
C SER A 133 -2.19 10.67 1.61
N SER A 134 -2.18 11.91 1.12
CA SER A 134 -3.37 12.74 0.95
C SER A 134 -4.37 12.15 -0.04
N ALA A 135 -3.91 11.63 -1.18
CA ALA A 135 -4.76 11.02 -2.20
C ALA A 135 -5.43 9.72 -1.75
N ILE A 136 -4.90 9.06 -0.72
CA ILE A 136 -5.45 7.82 -0.15
C ILE A 136 -6.26 8.12 1.12
N GLY A 137 -5.76 8.99 2.00
CA GLY A 137 -6.31 9.24 3.33
C GLY A 137 -7.42 10.28 3.42
N ILE A 138 -7.64 11.12 2.39
CA ILE A 138 -8.74 12.10 2.37
C ILE A 138 -10.04 11.50 1.82
N ILE A 139 -9.95 10.38 1.09
CA ILE A 139 -11.11 9.74 0.48
C ILE A 139 -11.97 9.12 1.59
N ASP A 140 -13.28 9.31 1.53
CA ASP A 140 -14.21 8.57 2.39
C ASP A 140 -14.22 7.10 1.93
N VAL A 141 -13.59 6.23 2.70
CA VAL A 141 -13.32 4.83 2.30
C VAL A 141 -14.39 3.89 2.87
N ASP A 142 -15.01 3.08 2.00
CA ASP A 142 -15.97 2.05 2.43
C ASP A 142 -15.26 0.74 2.79
N VAL A 143 -14.97 0.56 4.08
CA VAL A 143 -14.33 -0.66 4.61
C VAL A 143 -15.28 -1.87 4.69
N THR A 144 -16.58 -1.72 4.38
CA THR A 144 -17.60 -2.76 4.60
C THR A 144 -17.24 -4.10 3.96
N THR A 145 -16.75 -4.10 2.73
CA THR A 145 -16.37 -5.34 2.03
C THR A 145 -15.19 -6.04 2.70
N HIS A 146 -14.20 -5.27 3.16
CA HIS A 146 -13.03 -5.79 3.87
C HIS A 146 -13.44 -6.37 5.23
N GLN A 147 -14.31 -5.68 5.96
CA GLN A 147 -14.87 -6.15 7.21
C GLN A 147 -15.65 -7.47 7.04
N GLN A 148 -16.50 -7.56 6.02
CA GLN A 148 -17.23 -8.79 5.70
C GLN A 148 -16.29 -9.95 5.36
N PHE A 149 -15.22 -9.68 4.61
CA PHE A 149 -14.19 -10.65 4.28
C PHE A 149 -13.48 -11.16 5.54
N ILE A 150 -12.98 -10.27 6.40
CA ILE A 150 -12.32 -10.63 7.66
C ILE A 150 -13.27 -11.44 8.56
N ARG A 151 -14.53 -11.00 8.70
CA ARG A 151 -15.57 -11.74 9.44
C ARG A 151 -15.76 -13.15 8.89
N ALA A 152 -15.79 -13.31 7.58
CA ALA A 152 -15.94 -14.63 6.97
C ALA A 152 -14.74 -15.55 7.30
N ILE A 153 -13.52 -15.03 7.18
CA ILE A 153 -12.28 -15.82 7.38
C ILE A 153 -12.02 -16.18 8.85
N HIS A 154 -12.22 -15.25 9.77
CA HIS A 154 -11.85 -15.41 11.19
C HIS A 154 -13.00 -15.84 12.09
N SER A 155 -14.26 -15.61 11.70
CA SER A 155 -15.43 -16.01 12.48
C SER A 155 -16.21 -17.13 11.80
N LYS A 156 -16.89 -16.86 10.67
CA LYS A 156 -17.83 -17.83 10.07
C LYS A 156 -17.17 -19.15 9.67
N LEU A 157 -16.04 -19.09 8.96
CA LEU A 157 -15.36 -20.29 8.47
C LEU A 157 -14.57 -21.03 9.56
N GLN A 158 -14.32 -20.37 10.69
CA GLN A 158 -13.59 -20.93 11.84
C GLN A 158 -14.51 -21.43 12.95
N ALA A 159 -15.83 -21.22 12.85
CA ALA A 159 -16.80 -21.71 13.82
C ALA A 159 -16.67 -23.23 14.01
N GLY A 160 -16.47 -23.65 15.26
CA GLY A 160 -16.31 -25.07 15.62
C GLY A 160 -14.97 -25.71 15.24
N LYS A 161 -13.98 -24.92 14.78
CA LYS A 161 -12.64 -25.39 14.40
C LYS A 161 -11.57 -24.86 15.37
N PRO A 162 -10.41 -25.53 15.46
CA PRO A 162 -9.26 -24.98 16.18
C PRO A 162 -8.87 -23.60 15.64
N THR A 163 -8.41 -22.74 16.54
CA THR A 163 -7.84 -21.45 16.15
C THR A 163 -6.68 -21.64 15.19
N ARG A 164 -6.55 -20.71 14.24
CA ARG A 164 -5.46 -20.67 13.27
C ARG A 164 -4.98 -19.24 13.12
N CYS A 165 -3.72 -19.09 12.72
CA CYS A 165 -3.18 -17.83 12.26
C CYS A 165 -3.36 -17.72 10.74
N VAL A 166 -3.74 -16.56 10.24
CA VAL A 166 -3.87 -16.26 8.81
C VAL A 166 -2.85 -15.20 8.41
N ASP A 167 -2.15 -15.44 7.30
CA ASP A 167 -1.17 -14.49 6.78
C ASP A 167 -1.77 -13.62 5.69
N TYR A 168 -1.60 -12.31 5.81
CA TYR A 168 -2.03 -11.32 4.83
C TYR A 168 -0.80 -10.61 4.28
N PHE A 169 -0.43 -10.91 3.05
CA PHE A 169 0.63 -10.21 2.32
C PHE A 169 -0.01 -9.08 1.53
N ILE A 170 0.31 -7.84 1.89
CA ILE A 170 -0.31 -6.63 1.35
C ILE A 170 0.71 -5.90 0.49
N LEU A 171 0.35 -5.73 -0.79
CA LEU A 171 1.13 -4.95 -1.75
C LEU A 171 0.67 -3.48 -1.82
N ASN A 172 -0.34 -3.12 -1.04
CA ASN A 172 -0.99 -1.81 -1.08
C ASN A 172 -0.47 -0.89 0.01
N TYR A 173 -0.55 0.41 -0.24
CA TYR A 173 -0.21 1.44 0.72
C TYR A 173 -1.29 1.67 1.79
N ASP A 174 -2.56 1.30 1.54
CA ASP A 174 -3.70 1.54 2.43
C ASP A 174 -3.76 0.60 3.64
N THR A 175 -4.51 0.95 4.69
CA THR A 175 -4.63 0.20 5.96
C THR A 175 -5.91 -0.64 6.08
N LEU A 176 -6.61 -0.93 4.98
CA LEU A 176 -7.99 -1.45 5.08
C LEU A 176 -8.11 -2.84 5.70
N ILE A 177 -7.06 -3.67 5.59
CA ILE A 177 -7.05 -4.99 6.22
C ILE A 177 -6.82 -4.86 7.71
N GLU A 178 -5.90 -4.01 8.13
CA GLU A 178 -5.64 -3.66 9.52
C GLU A 178 -6.89 -3.06 10.18
N ASP A 179 -7.57 -2.14 9.50
CA ASP A 179 -8.82 -1.52 9.95
C ASP A 179 -9.93 -2.58 10.07
N ALA A 180 -10.11 -3.44 9.07
CA ALA A 180 -11.11 -4.50 9.11
C ALA A 180 -10.84 -5.54 10.21
N LEU A 181 -9.56 -5.89 10.45
CA LEU A 181 -9.14 -6.76 11.56
C LEU A 181 -9.47 -6.11 12.91
N GLY A 182 -9.18 -4.82 13.06
CA GLY A 182 -9.52 -4.04 14.26
C GLY A 182 -11.02 -3.99 14.53
N LEU A 183 -11.83 -3.70 13.50
CA LEU A 183 -13.29 -3.62 13.58
C LEU A 183 -13.95 -4.97 13.92
N GLU A 184 -13.35 -6.10 13.51
CA GLU A 184 -13.81 -7.44 13.86
C GLU A 184 -13.16 -7.99 15.15
N CYS A 185 -12.45 -7.14 15.91
CA CYS A 185 -11.74 -7.50 17.14
C CYS A 185 -10.78 -8.69 16.97
N VAL A 186 -10.16 -8.83 15.80
CA VAL A 186 -9.21 -9.89 15.50
C VAL A 186 -7.81 -9.46 15.94
N LEU A 187 -7.22 -10.18 16.89
CA LEU A 187 -5.87 -9.88 17.36
C LEU A 187 -4.84 -10.19 16.26
N TYR A 188 -4.21 -9.15 15.70
CA TYR A 188 -3.21 -9.27 14.65
C TYR A 188 -1.85 -8.69 15.05
N CYS A 189 -0.84 -8.90 14.21
CA CYS A 189 0.41 -8.15 14.24
C CYS A 189 0.85 -7.79 12.82
N ASP A 190 1.42 -6.61 12.65
CA ASP A 190 1.88 -6.03 11.37
C ASP A 190 3.39 -5.74 11.36
N GLY A 191 4.09 -6.13 12.43
CA GLY A 191 5.50 -5.86 12.66
C GLY A 191 5.78 -4.57 13.42
N PHE A 192 4.75 -3.78 13.79
CA PHE A 192 4.90 -2.60 14.64
C PHE A 192 4.40 -2.85 16.06
N ASN A 193 5.10 -2.27 17.03
CA ASN A 193 4.66 -2.19 18.42
C ASN A 193 4.38 -0.73 18.79
N GLY A 194 3.34 -0.50 19.58
CA GLY A 194 2.91 0.85 19.98
C GLY A 194 1.52 1.18 19.42
N ALA A 195 1.07 2.40 19.67
CA ALA A 195 -0.20 2.92 19.14
C ALA A 195 0.10 3.95 18.04
N ALA A 196 -0.34 5.20 18.20
CA ALA A 196 -0.15 6.27 17.21
C ALA A 196 1.32 6.55 16.83
N THR A 197 2.28 6.20 17.69
CA THR A 197 3.72 6.30 17.41
C THR A 197 4.38 4.95 17.64
N GLY A 198 4.16 4.02 16.70
CA GLY A 198 4.74 2.69 16.75
C GLY A 198 6.22 2.64 16.34
N TRP A 199 6.93 1.60 16.75
CA TRP A 199 8.27 1.27 16.26
C TRP A 199 8.28 -0.11 15.62
N TRP A 200 9.13 -0.28 14.61
CA TRP A 200 9.32 -1.55 13.94
C TRP A 200 9.93 -2.57 14.91
N ASN A 201 9.24 -3.69 15.09
CA ASN A 201 9.69 -4.85 15.87
C ASN A 201 9.31 -6.16 15.14
N PRO A 202 10.19 -6.71 14.30
CA PRO A 202 9.88 -7.90 13.51
C PRO A 202 9.72 -9.18 14.35
N GLU A 203 10.19 -9.20 15.61
CA GLU A 203 10.05 -10.36 16.49
C GLU A 203 8.59 -10.69 16.80
N ILE A 204 7.69 -9.70 16.67
CA ILE A 204 6.27 -9.92 16.96
C ILE A 204 5.58 -10.89 15.99
N PHE A 205 6.13 -11.08 14.79
CA PHE A 205 5.63 -12.08 13.84
C PHE A 205 5.85 -13.53 14.28
N GLN A 206 6.74 -13.74 15.26
CA GLN A 206 7.04 -15.06 15.85
C GLN A 206 6.19 -15.33 17.10
N LEU A 207 5.47 -14.32 17.62
CA LEU A 207 4.66 -14.48 18.81
C LEU A 207 3.47 -15.41 18.54
N GLU A 208 3.30 -16.37 19.43
CA GLU A 208 2.13 -17.24 19.44
C GLU A 208 0.88 -16.45 19.89
N ASN A 209 -0.30 -17.03 19.69
CA ASN A 209 -1.60 -16.43 20.05
C ASN A 209 -2.02 -15.19 19.26
N ARG A 210 -1.55 -15.03 18.02
CA ARG A 210 -2.11 -14.07 17.04
C ARG A 210 -3.03 -14.80 16.06
N ALA A 211 -4.18 -14.20 15.79
CA ALA A 211 -5.14 -14.72 14.82
C ALA A 211 -4.77 -14.34 13.39
N ALA A 212 -4.03 -13.24 13.20
CA ALA A 212 -3.57 -12.78 11.90
C ALA A 212 -2.16 -12.19 11.95
N ARG A 213 -1.43 -12.29 10.83
CA ARG A 213 -0.17 -11.58 10.57
C ARG A 213 -0.33 -10.78 9.29
N VAL A 214 -0.02 -9.49 9.34
CA VAL A 214 -0.09 -8.58 8.19
C VAL A 214 1.33 -8.22 7.77
N PHE A 215 1.69 -8.56 6.54
CA PHE A 215 3.00 -8.31 5.96
C PHE A 215 2.84 -7.26 4.86
N LYS A 216 3.20 -6.01 5.17
CA LYS A 216 3.30 -4.95 4.17
C LYS A 216 4.60 -5.11 3.39
N ILE A 217 4.50 -5.46 2.11
CA ILE A 217 5.70 -5.72 1.29
C ILE A 217 6.21 -4.42 0.64
N HIS A 218 5.32 -3.49 0.30
CA HIS A 218 5.65 -2.25 -0.40
C HIS A 218 5.83 -1.02 0.53
N GLY A 219 5.53 -1.19 1.82
CA GLY A 219 5.35 -0.11 2.78
C GLY A 219 3.88 0.27 2.97
N SER A 220 3.61 1.31 3.76
CA SER A 220 2.26 1.77 4.11
C SER A 220 2.23 3.29 4.27
N ILE A 221 1.05 3.90 4.07
CA ILE A 221 0.88 5.36 4.18
C ILE A 221 1.10 5.93 5.59
N ASP A 222 0.94 5.08 6.61
CA ASP A 222 1.08 5.41 8.03
C ASP A 222 2.50 5.14 8.57
N TRP A 223 3.39 4.59 7.73
CA TRP A 223 4.78 4.34 8.11
C TRP A 223 5.59 5.62 7.96
N CYS A 224 6.12 6.11 9.08
CA CYS A 224 7.07 7.22 9.10
C CYS A 224 8.37 6.81 9.78
N TYR A 225 9.49 7.32 9.26
CA TYR A 225 10.78 7.18 9.93
C TYR A 225 11.03 8.44 10.76
N LEU A 226 10.91 8.30 12.09
CA LEU A 226 11.26 9.35 13.04
C LEU A 226 12.79 9.35 13.20
N LYS A 227 13.45 10.44 12.81
CA LYS A 227 14.88 10.70 13.05
C LYS A 227 15.07 11.53 14.32
#